data_AF-R5KKZ2-F1
#
_entry.id   AF-R5KKZ2-F1
#
_cell.length_a   1.000
_cell.length_b   1.000
_cell.length_c   1.000
_cell.angle_alpha   90.00
_cell.angle_beta   90.00
_cell.angle_gamma   90.00
#
_symmetry.space_group_name_H-M   'P 1'
#
loop_
_entity.id
_entity.type
_entity.pdbx_description
1 polymer ?
#
loop_
_entity_poly.entity_id
_entity_poly.type
_entity_poly.pdbx_seq_one_letter_code
_entity_poly.pdbx_strand_id
1 'polypeptide(L)'
;MVDCAKHIDRRKVFGWGPGEEDYVVDYKTQLEMPFYVRAKLSETEVMSMFNDVKFLSRKGQPSDEVAFITDSMTQAKLYEILGDSKVLNVIKVTNY
;
A
#
# COMPACT_ATOMS: atom_id res chain seq x y z
N MET A 1 31.67 -3.22 22.28
CA MET A 1 32.54 -4.23 21.64
C MET A 1 32.81 -5.34 22.66
N VAL A 2 31.87 -6.29 22.78
CA VAL A 2 31.97 -7.39 23.78
C VAL A 2 31.36 -8.72 23.30
N ASP A 3 30.86 -8.81 22.06
CA ASP A 3 30.41 -10.10 21.51
C ASP A 3 31.54 -10.89 20.83
N CYS A 4 32.59 -10.20 20.35
CA CYS A 4 33.72 -10.83 19.64
C CYS A 4 34.78 -11.47 20.55
N ALA A 5 34.79 -11.21 21.86
CA ALA A 5 35.90 -11.59 22.74
C ALA A 5 35.72 -12.91 23.50
N LYS A 6 34.54 -13.54 23.45
CA LYS A 6 34.24 -14.77 24.22
C LYS A 6 34.24 -16.08 23.41
N HIS A 7 34.60 -16.04 22.14
CA HIS A 7 34.33 -17.15 21.20
C HIS A 7 35.59 -17.62 20.46
N ILE A 8 36.57 -18.15 21.21
CA ILE A 8 37.78 -18.77 20.64
C ILE A 8 37.58 -20.26 20.29
N ASP A 9 36.65 -20.96 20.96
CA ASP A 9 36.53 -22.43 20.82
C ASP A 9 35.32 -22.92 20.00
N ARG A 10 34.30 -22.09 19.78
CA ARG A 10 33.10 -22.50 19.03
C ARG A 10 32.66 -21.41 18.05
N ARG A 11 32.73 -21.71 16.76
CA ARG A 11 32.24 -20.86 15.67
C ARG A 11 30.71 -20.76 15.78
N LYS A 12 30.20 -19.70 16.41
CA LYS A 12 28.77 -19.38 16.31
C LYS A 12 28.47 -19.12 14.84
N VAL A 13 27.48 -19.82 14.28
CA VAL A 13 26.94 -19.50 12.96
C VAL A 13 26.13 -18.21 13.12
N PHE A 14 26.83 -17.07 13.11
CA PHE A 14 26.21 -15.76 13.01
C PHE A 14 25.93 -15.51 11.53
N GLY A 15 24.74 -15.94 11.10
CA GLY A 15 24.27 -15.73 9.76
C GLY A 15 22.78 -16.00 9.72
N TRP A 16 22.08 -15.24 8.88
CA TRP A 16 20.76 -15.63 8.45
C TRP A 16 20.88 -16.97 7.72
N GLY A 17 19.93 -17.89 7.93
CA GLY A 17 19.87 -19.15 7.20
C GLY A 17 19.74 -18.92 5.69
N PRO A 18 19.80 -19.98 4.87
CA PRO A 18 19.47 -19.85 3.46
C PRO A 18 18.11 -19.15 3.32
N GLY A 19 18.05 -18.12 2.46
CA GLY A 19 16.79 -17.45 2.16
C GLY A 19 15.85 -18.43 1.44
N GLU A 20 14.56 -18.36 1.76
CA GLU A 20 13.55 -19.11 1.01
C GLU A 20 13.29 -18.41 -0.33
N GLU A 21 13.12 -19.19 -1.40
CA GLU A 21 12.92 -18.65 -2.76
C GLU A 21 11.66 -17.78 -2.88
N ASP A 22 10.65 -18.03 -2.03
CA ASP A 22 9.38 -17.28 -1.98
C ASP A 22 9.32 -16.27 -0.83
N TYR A 23 10.45 -15.92 -0.22
CA TYR A 23 10.47 -14.99 0.92
C TYR A 23 10.00 -13.58 0.55
N VAL A 24 10.17 -13.17 -0.72
CA VAL A 24 9.80 -11.84 -1.21
C VAL A 24 8.61 -11.94 -2.15
N VAL A 25 7.47 -11.43 -1.69
CA VAL A 25 6.24 -11.38 -2.47
C VAL A 25 6.13 -10.07 -3.25
N ASP A 26 5.52 -10.13 -4.44
CA ASP A 26 5.19 -8.92 -5.21
C ASP A 26 4.07 -8.14 -4.53
N TYR A 27 4.40 -6.97 -4.00
CA TYR A 27 3.47 -6.15 -3.24
C TYR A 27 2.29 -5.61 -4.08
N LYS A 28 2.39 -5.62 -5.42
CA LYS A 28 1.34 -5.04 -6.28
C LYS A 28 0.21 -6.02 -6.50
N THR A 29 0.56 -7.30 -6.58
CA THR A 29 -0.34 -8.38 -6.99
C THR A 29 -0.77 -9.27 -5.83
N GLN A 30 0.08 -9.45 -4.82
CA GLN A 30 -0.17 -10.41 -3.74
C GLN A 30 -0.62 -9.78 -2.43
N LEU A 31 -0.42 -8.47 -2.22
CA LEU A 31 -0.73 -7.82 -0.96
C LEU A 31 -2.00 -6.96 -1.09
N GLU A 32 -2.99 -7.29 -0.26
CA GLU A 32 -4.23 -6.53 -0.14
C GLU A 32 -4.10 -5.46 0.95
N MET A 33 -4.41 -4.21 0.61
CA MET A 33 -4.38 -3.09 1.54
C MET A 33 -5.36 -2.00 1.11
N PRO A 34 -5.86 -1.18 2.04
CA PRO A 34 -6.64 -0.01 1.69
C PRO A 34 -5.75 1.09 1.12
N PHE A 35 -6.27 1.84 0.14
CA PHE A 35 -5.54 2.94 -0.49
C PHE A 35 -6.29 4.25 -0.30
N TYR A 36 -5.54 5.28 0.04
CA TYR A 36 -5.98 6.66 -0.08
C TYR A 36 -5.74 7.14 -1.50
N VAL A 37 -6.79 7.56 -2.19
CA VAL A 37 -6.73 8.04 -3.57
C VAL A 37 -7.26 9.47 -3.64
N ARG A 38 -6.51 10.33 -4.34
CA ARG A 38 -6.97 11.65 -4.80
C ARG A 38 -7.03 11.62 -6.31
N ALA A 39 -8.17 11.96 -6.88
CA ALA A 39 -8.35 12.01 -8.32
C ALA A 39 -9.25 13.19 -8.71
N LYS A 40 -9.11 13.64 -9.97
CA LYS A 40 -10.03 14.60 -10.59
C LYS A 40 -11.26 13.87 -11.12
N LEU A 41 -12.03 13.32 -10.21
CA LEU A 41 -13.26 12.58 -10.47
C LEU A 41 -14.40 13.17 -9.62
N SER A 42 -15.63 12.93 -10.04
CA SER A 42 -16.81 13.25 -9.23
C SER A 42 -17.11 12.11 -8.25
N GLU A 43 -17.76 12.42 -7.11
CA GLU A 43 -18.15 11.41 -6.11
C GLU A 43 -19.02 10.29 -6.73
N THR A 44 -19.87 10.64 -7.69
CA THR A 44 -20.73 9.70 -8.42
C THR A 44 -19.94 8.71 -9.27
N GLU A 45 -18.86 9.16 -9.92
CA GLU A 45 -17.97 8.32 -10.71
C GLU A 45 -17.22 7.34 -9.80
N VAL A 46 -16.72 7.85 -8.67
CA VAL A 46 -16.04 7.01 -7.68
C VAL A 46 -16.99 5.94 -7.13
N MET A 47 -18.22 6.29 -6.77
CA MET A 47 -19.23 5.30 -6.31
C MET A 47 -19.64 4.30 -7.40
N SER A 48 -19.56 4.68 -8.67
CA SER A 48 -19.82 3.76 -9.78
C SER A 48 -18.66 2.78 -10.03
N MET A 49 -17.42 3.21 -9.76
CA MET A 49 -16.22 2.39 -9.88
C MET A 49 -15.97 1.52 -8.65
N PHE A 50 -16.31 2.04 -7.47
CA PHE A 50 -16.08 1.42 -6.18
C PHE A 50 -17.38 1.34 -5.38
N ASN A 51 -17.80 0.12 -5.02
CA ASN A 51 -19.05 -0.12 -4.30
C ASN A 51 -19.11 0.50 -2.90
N ASP A 52 -17.98 0.56 -2.19
CA ASP A 52 -17.88 1.15 -0.85
C ASP A 52 -16.53 1.89 -0.73
N VAL A 53 -16.61 3.19 -0.45
CA VAL A 53 -15.45 4.05 -0.21
C VAL A 53 -15.73 5.03 0.90
N LYS A 54 -14.69 5.38 1.67
CA LYS A 54 -14.76 6.43 2.67
C LYS A 54 -14.27 7.74 2.08
N PHE A 55 -15.18 8.62 1.73
CA PHE A 55 -14.83 9.96 1.27
C PHE A 55 -14.21 10.79 2.40
N LEU A 56 -13.20 11.58 2.04
CA LEU A 56 -12.50 12.48 2.95
C LEU A 56 -12.67 13.91 2.46
N SER A 57 -13.26 14.75 3.30
CA SER A 57 -13.41 16.17 3.03
C SER A 57 -12.52 17.01 3.95
N ARG A 58 -11.93 18.08 3.42
CA ARG A 58 -11.21 19.09 4.21
C ARG A 58 -11.69 20.50 3.89
N LYS A 59 -11.59 21.40 4.87
CA LYS A 59 -11.90 22.82 4.68
C LYS A 59 -10.95 23.44 3.64
N GLY A 60 -11.49 24.04 2.59
CA GLY A 60 -10.72 24.64 1.50
C GLY A 60 -10.24 23.65 0.43
N GLN A 61 -10.86 22.47 0.31
CA GLN A 61 -10.56 21.57 -0.80
C GLN A 61 -11.03 22.16 -2.15
N PRO A 62 -10.29 21.95 -3.24
CA PRO A 62 -10.76 22.31 -4.57
C PRO A 62 -11.96 21.45 -4.97
N SER A 63 -12.96 22.05 -5.63
CA SER A 63 -14.16 21.34 -6.10
C SER A 63 -13.92 20.41 -7.29
N ASP A 64 -12.73 20.46 -7.89
CA ASP A 64 -12.33 19.67 -9.05
C ASP A 64 -11.60 18.37 -8.67
N GLU A 65 -11.46 18.08 -7.38
CA GLU A 65 -10.87 16.82 -6.89
C GLU A 65 -11.70 16.17 -5.79
N VAL A 66 -11.61 14.85 -5.73
CA VAL A 66 -12.19 14.03 -4.68
C VAL A 66 -11.09 13.21 -4.02
N ALA A 67 -11.18 13.07 -2.69
CA ALA A 67 -10.31 12.23 -1.89
C ALA A 67 -11.13 11.14 -1.22
N PHE A 68 -10.69 9.89 -1.31
CA PHE A 68 -11.38 8.76 -0.71
C PHE A 68 -10.40 7.67 -0.30
N ILE A 69 -10.82 6.83 0.65
CA ILE A 69 -10.14 5.60 1.03
C ILE A 69 -10.92 4.42 0.46
N THR A 70 -10.24 3.54 -0.27
CA THR A 70 -10.80 2.28 -0.78
C THR A 70 -10.80 1.21 0.30
N ASP A 71 -11.63 0.19 0.12
CA ASP A 71 -11.49 -1.06 0.85
C ASP A 71 -10.15 -1.77 0.52
N SER A 72 -9.83 -2.83 1.26
CA SER A 72 -8.61 -3.61 1.05
C SER A 72 -8.64 -4.27 -0.32
N MET A 73 -7.67 -3.94 -1.16
CA MET A 73 -7.51 -4.54 -2.48
C MET A 73 -6.04 -4.60 -2.89
N THR A 74 -5.73 -5.29 -3.98
CA THR A 74 -4.38 -5.27 -4.55
C THR A 74 -4.14 -3.99 -5.32
N GLN A 75 -2.88 -3.55 -5.37
CA GLN A 75 -2.51 -2.35 -6.12
C GLN A 75 -2.82 -2.52 -7.62
N ALA A 76 -2.64 -3.72 -8.17
CA ALA A 76 -2.99 -4.02 -9.56
C ALA A 76 -4.48 -3.76 -9.84
N LYS A 77 -5.37 -4.31 -9.01
CA LYS A 77 -6.82 -4.13 -9.14
C LYS A 77 -7.24 -2.66 -9.02
N LEU A 78 -6.59 -1.90 -8.14
CA LEU A 78 -6.82 -0.47 -8.02
C LEU A 78 -6.51 0.27 -9.33
N TYR A 79 -5.37 0.00 -9.96
CA TYR A 79 -5.01 0.63 -11.24
C TYR A 79 -5.91 0.17 -12.40
N GLU A 80 -6.38 -1.08 -12.38
CA GLU A 80 -7.35 -1.56 -13.36
C GLU A 80 -8.69 -0.82 -13.26
N ILE A 81 -9.18 -0.59 -12.04
CA ILE A 81 -10.43 0.15 -11.80
C ILE A 81 -10.27 1.63 -12.17
N LEU A 82 -9.13 2.23 -11.79
CA LEU A 82 -8.86 3.65 -12.08
C LEU A 82 -8.61 3.88 -13.57
N GLY A 83 -8.08 2.91 -14.31
CA GLY A 83 -7.83 3.01 -15.74
C GLY A 83 -7.03 4.26 -16.12
N ASP A 84 -7.54 5.04 -17.08
CA ASP A 84 -6.95 6.31 -17.53
C ASP A 84 -7.45 7.54 -16.72
N SER A 85 -8.13 7.30 -15.59
CA SER A 85 -8.63 8.38 -14.75
C SER A 85 -7.48 9.27 -14.28
N LYS A 86 -7.75 10.58 -14.18
CA LYS A 86 -6.74 11.55 -13.77
C LYS A 86 -6.50 11.51 -12.26
N VAL A 87 -5.70 10.53 -11.85
CA VAL A 87 -5.26 10.32 -10.47
C VAL A 87 -4.16 11.31 -10.13
N LEU A 88 -4.32 12.01 -9.01
CA LEU A 88 -3.36 12.98 -8.48
C LEU A 88 -2.40 12.33 -7.49
N ASN A 89 -2.91 11.45 -6.62
CA ASN A 89 -2.10 10.78 -5.61
C ASN A 89 -2.72 9.45 -5.17
N VAL A 90 -1.87 8.46 -4.87
CA VAL A 90 -2.25 7.17 -4.27
C VAL A 90 -1.28 6.87 -3.13
N ILE A 91 -1.81 6.68 -1.93
CA ILE A 91 -1.03 6.38 -0.72
C ILE A 91 -1.54 5.09 -0.11
N LYS A 92 -0.63 4.20 0.28
CA LYS A 92 -0.95 2.97 1.01
C LYS A 92 -1.36 3.31 2.44
N VAL A 93 -2.50 2.80 2.88
CA VAL A 93 -2.98 2.98 4.26
C VAL A 93 -2.84 1.66 4.98
N THR A 94 -2.21 1.67 6.15
CA THR A 94 -2.11 0.52 7.04
C THR A 94 -2.72 0.89 8.38
N ASN A 95 -3.70 0.10 8.84
CA ASN A 95 -4.10 0.13 10.24
C ASN A 95 -3.03 -0.64 11.03
N TYR A 96 -2.44 0.04 12.03
CA TYR A 96 -1.54 -0.55 13.01
C TYR A 96 -2.31 -1.03 14.24
#